data_AF-A0A645H3T1-F1
#
_entry.id   AF-A0A645H3T1-F1
#
_cell.length_a   1.000
_cell.length_b   1.000
_cell.length_c   1.000
_cell.angle_alpha   90.00
_cell.angle_beta   90.00
_cell.angle_gamma   90.00
#
_symmetry.space_group_name_H-M   'P 1'
#
loop_
_entity.id
_entity.type
_entity.pdbx_description
1 polymer ?
#
loop_
_entity_poly.entity_id
_entity_poly.type
_entity_poly.pdbx_seq_one_letter_code
_entity_poly.pdbx_strand_id
1 'polypeptide(L)' 'MEPNIILNDWGSSGVCAVCGRLDIPCVMIGVMNEDSREHAPNENIYVEDYNCAIKMIASIITKIPCLK' A
#
# COMPACT_ATOMS: atom_id res chain seq x y z
N MET A 1 -9.58 -0.11 -13.60
CA MET A 1 -8.47 -1.07 -13.48
C MET A 1 -8.65 -1.75 -12.15
N GLU A 2 -8.57 -3.08 -12.11
CA GLU A 2 -8.64 -3.83 -10.85
C GLU A 2 -7.30 -3.72 -10.10
N PRO A 3 -7.30 -3.79 -8.75
CA PRO A 3 -6.06 -3.70 -7.97
C PRO A 3 -5.16 -4.91 -8.23
N ASN A 4 -3.86 -4.66 -8.40
CA ASN A 4 -2.87 -5.74 -8.46
C ASN A 4 -2.60 -6.28 -7.06
N ILE A 5 -2.77 -7.59 -6.86
CA ILE A 5 -2.55 -8.25 -5.55
C ILE A 5 -1.24 -9.05 -5.64
N ILE A 6 -0.25 -8.61 -4.86
CA ILE A 6 1.07 -9.22 -4.79
C ILE A 6 1.25 -9.80 -3.37
N LEU A 7 1.63 -11.08 -3.27
CA LEU A 7 1.82 -11.75 -1.97
C LEU A 7 3.03 -11.21 -1.20
N ASN A 8 4.12 -10.96 -1.91
CA ASN A 8 5.35 -10.38 -1.37
C ASN A 8 6.07 -9.64 -2.50
N ASP A 9 6.49 -8.41 -2.22
CA ASP A 9 7.33 -7.65 -3.15
C ASP A 9 8.82 -8.00 -2.95
N TRP A 10 9.64 -7.69 -3.94
CA TRP A 10 11.09 -7.94 -3.94
C TRP A 10 11.85 -6.95 -3.05
N GLY A 11 11.22 -5.82 -2.72
CA GLY A 11 11.71 -4.83 -1.77
C GLY A 11 11.75 -5.36 -0.33
N SER A 12 12.61 -4.75 0.49
CA SER A 12 12.67 -5.01 1.92
C SER A 12 12.04 -3.86 2.70
N SER A 13 11.22 -4.19 3.70
CA SER A 13 10.63 -3.22 4.62
C SER A 13 10.72 -3.73 6.06
N GLY A 14 10.48 -2.85 7.03
CA GLY A 14 10.44 -3.20 8.45
C GLY A 14 9.22 -4.01 8.88
N VAL A 15 8.33 -4.41 7.96
CA VAL A 15 7.05 -5.07 8.27
C VAL A 15 7.26 -6.36 9.07
N CYS A 16 8.22 -7.20 8.70
CA CYS A 16 8.48 -8.45 9.43
C CYS A 16 8.93 -8.19 10.89
N ALA A 17 9.72 -7.14 11.12
CA ALA A 17 10.23 -6.81 12.45
C ALA A 17 9.12 -6.39 13.44
N VAL A 18 8.02 -5.84 12.94
CA VAL A 18 6.89 -5.39 13.75
C VAL A 18 5.72 -6.37 13.64
N CYS A 19 5.10 -6.48 12.47
CA CYS A 19 3.90 -7.27 12.26
C CYS A 19 4.17 -8.77 12.42
N GLY A 20 5.29 -9.26 11.91
CA GLY A 20 5.68 -10.67 12.08
C GLY A 20 5.96 -11.03 13.54
N ARG A 21 6.61 -10.14 14.30
CA ARG A 21 6.90 -10.35 15.73
C ARG A 21 5.63 -10.31 16.60
N LEU A 22 4.67 -9.45 16.24
CA LEU A 22 3.44 -9.24 17.01
C LEU A 22 2.25 -10.08 16.51
N ASP A 23 2.46 -10.93 15.50
CA ASP A 23 1.42 -11.71 14.84
C ASP A 23 0.23 -10.84 14.36
N ILE A 24 0.54 -9.66 13.83
CA ILE A 24 -0.45 -8.71 13.31
C ILE A 24 -0.58 -8.92 11.80
N PRO A 25 -1.77 -9.26 11.27
CA PRO A 25 -2.01 -9.31 9.83
C PRO A 25 -1.69 -7.96 9.19
N CYS A 26 -0.88 -7.97 8.12
CA CYS A 26 -0.44 -6.74 7.46
C CYS A 26 -0.68 -6.83 5.96
N VAL A 27 -1.19 -5.73 5.39
CA VAL A 27 -1.26 -5.49 3.95
C VAL A 27 -0.66 -4.11 3.68
N MET A 28 0.16 -3.99 2.63
CA MET A 28 0.70 -2.73 2.17
C MET A 28 -0.12 -2.23 0.98
N ILE A 29 -0.52 -0.97 1.02
CA ILE A 29 -1.28 -0.29 -0.03
C ILE A 29 -0.68 1.10 -0.24
N GLY A 30 -0.75 1.61 -1.47
CA GLY A 30 -0.10 2.88 -1.81
C GLY A 30 -0.58 3.47 -3.13
N VAL A 31 0.21 4.40 -3.64
CA VAL A 31 -0.03 5.19 -4.87
C VAL A 31 0.98 4.88 -5.97
N MET A 32 1.86 3.90 -5.73
CA MET A 32 2.95 3.58 -6.65
C MET A 32 2.40 2.93 -7.92
N ASN A 33 3.02 3.27 -9.05
CA ASN A 33 2.83 2.59 -10.33
C ASN A 33 4.20 2.15 -10.89
N GLU A 34 4.19 1.42 -12.01
CA GLU A 34 5.39 0.83 -12.59
C GLU A 34 6.45 1.85 -13.04
N ASP A 35 6.07 3.11 -13.32
CA ASP A 35 7.00 4.21 -13.70
C ASP A 35 7.13 5.26 -12.59
N SER A 36 6.84 4.90 -11.33
CA SER A 36 7.00 5.83 -10.21
C SER A 36 8.44 6.23 -9.93
N ARG A 37 9.42 5.47 -10.45
CA ARG A 37 10.86 5.77 -10.33
C ARG A 37 11.33 5.97 -8.89
N GLU A 38 10.84 5.11 -8.00
CA GLU A 38 11.29 5.06 -6.61
C GLU A 38 12.82 4.98 -6.57
N HIS A 39 13.47 5.82 -5.75
CA HIS A 39 14.93 5.92 -5.66
C HIS A 39 15.66 6.33 -6.96
N ALA A 40 14.98 6.92 -7.94
CA ALA A 40 15.57 7.41 -9.17
C ALA A 40 15.15 8.87 -9.48
N PRO A 41 15.87 9.60 -10.37
CA PRO A 41 15.50 10.96 -10.73
C PRO A 41 14.10 11.05 -11.36
N ASN A 42 13.38 12.13 -11.05
CA ASN A 42 12.00 12.36 -11.48
C ASN A 42 11.02 11.29 -10.96
N GLU A 43 11.19 10.90 -9.69
CA GLU A 43 10.19 10.16 -8.93
C GLU A 43 8.81 10.83 -9.06
N ASN A 44 7.78 10.04 -9.33
CA ASN A 44 6.46 10.57 -9.65
C ASN A 44 5.33 9.60 -9.29
N ILE A 45 4.13 10.15 -9.25
CA ILE A 45 2.87 9.43 -9.13
C ILE A 45 1.83 10.11 -10.01
N TYR A 46 0.81 9.37 -10.46
CA TYR A 46 -0.33 9.99 -11.13
C TYR A 46 -1.25 10.67 -10.12
N VAL A 47 -1.82 11.80 -10.51
CA VAL A 47 -2.79 12.55 -9.67
C VAL A 47 -4.04 11.69 -9.42
N GLU A 48 -4.40 10.86 -10.39
CA GLU A 48 -5.47 9.88 -10.31
C GLU A 48 -5.20 8.83 -9.24
N ASP A 49 -3.98 8.27 -9.17
CA ASP A 49 -3.59 7.28 -8.16
C ASP A 49 -3.63 7.88 -6.75
N TYR A 50 -3.16 9.12 -6.60
CA TYR A 50 -3.26 9.88 -5.35
C TYR A 50 -4.72 10.01 -4.89
N ASN A 51 -5.62 10.44 -5.77
CA ASN A 51 -7.04 10.59 -5.46
C ASN A 51 -7.74 9.25 -5.17
N CYS A 52 -7.35 8.18 -5.87
CA CYS A 52 -7.86 6.83 -5.64
C CYS A 52 -7.41 6.29 -4.28
N ALA A 53 -6.16 6.53 -3.88
CA ALA A 53 -5.66 6.10 -2.57
C ALA A 53 -6.41 6.77 -1.42
N ILE A 54 -6.78 8.05 -1.53
CA ILE A 54 -7.63 8.73 -0.54
C ILE A 54 -8.96 7.97 -0.36
N LYS A 55 -9.62 7.64 -1.47
CA LYS A 55 -10.89 6.90 -1.46
C LYS A 55 -10.74 5.48 -0.91
N MET A 56 -9.61 4.84 -1.22
CA MET A 56 -9.28 3.50 -0.74
C MET A 56 -9.11 3.50 0.79
N ILE A 57 -8.29 4.41 1.33
CA ILE A 57 -8.08 4.54 2.79
C ILE A 57 -9.40 4.87 3.50
N ALA A 58 -10.17 5.82 2.96
CA ALA A 58 -11.49 6.14 3.50
C ALA A 58 -12.42 4.91 3.50
N SER A 59 -12.39 4.09 2.45
CA SER A 59 -13.17 2.86 2.36
C SER A 59 -12.72 1.81 3.37
N ILE A 60 -11.41 1.66 3.60
CA ILE A 60 -10.85 0.74 4.60
C ILE A 60 -11.34 1.14 5.99
N ILE A 61 -11.16 2.40 6.37
CA ILE A 61 -11.54 2.89 7.71
C ILE A 61 -13.06 2.76 7.95
N THR A 62 -13.88 2.95 6.91
CA THR A 62 -15.35 2.96 7.06
C THR A 62 -16.01 1.60 6.86
N LYS A 63 -15.42 0.70 6.07
CA LYS A 63 -16.03 -0.59 5.69
C LYS A 63 -15.37 -1.79 6.36
N ILE A 64 -14.11 -1.68 6.78
CA ILE A 64 -13.47 -2.73 7.57
C ILE A 64 -13.79 -2.40 9.03
N PRO A 65 -14.72 -3.14 9.68
CA PRO A 65 -15.03 -2.88 11.07
C PRO A 65 -13.74 -3.00 11.88
N CYS A 66 -13.54 -2.08 12.82
CA CYS A 66 -12.58 -2.28 13.89
C CYS A 66 -12.80 -3.69 14.42
N LEU A 67 -11.77 -4.54 14.33
CA LEU A 67 -11.79 -5.92 14.84
C LEU A 67 -12.44 -5.88 16.24
N LYS A 68 -13.63 -6.46 16.34
CA LYS A 68 -14.28 -6.70 17.63
C LYS A 68 -13.61 -7.89 18.31
#